data_AF-A0A7V9EQU4-F1
#
_entry.id   AF-A0A7V9EQU4-F1
#
_cell.length_a   1.000
_cell.length_b   1.000
_cell.length_c   1.000
_cell.angle_alpha   90.00
_cell.angle_beta   90.00
_cell.angle_gamma   90.00
#
_symmetry.space_group_name_H-M   'P 1'
#
loop_
_entity.id
_entity.type
_entity.pdbx_description
1 polymer ?
#
loop_
_entity_poly.entity_id
_entity_poly.type
_entity_poly.pdbx_seq_one_letter_code
_entity_poly.pdbx_strand_id
1 'polypeptide(L)'
;MIQRDEFFRAGQRSPGRWALSPAYDLNPVPDIDRRHTPKTAITEYQEEHTIAAAVDSAPRFGLKAAEAKVILREVFNAASGWRNTGKQLRTKASTLDVYATAFGHPLRDEAHQLL
;
A
#
# COMPACT_ATOMS: atom_id res chain seq x y z
N MET A 1 24.05 13.86 -0.12
CA MET A 1 23.67 14.38 1.22
C MET A 1 22.16 14.54 1.22
N ILE A 2 21.42 13.53 1.68
CA ILE A 2 19.94 13.54 1.70
C ILE A 2 19.54 14.26 3.00
N GLN A 3 18.74 15.33 2.89
CA GLN A 3 18.34 16.15 4.04
C GLN A 3 17.41 15.34 4.98
N ARG A 4 17.62 15.48 6.30
CA ARG A 4 16.89 14.76 7.36
C ARG A 4 15.39 15.08 7.42
N ASP A 5 14.93 16.09 6.69
CA ASP A 5 13.57 16.63 6.80
C ASP A 5 12.52 15.91 5.93
N GLU A 6 12.92 14.92 5.11
CA GLU A 6 11.98 14.20 4.22
C GLU A 6 11.26 13.02 4.90
N PHE A 7 11.89 12.37 5.88
CA PHE A 7 11.36 11.13 6.48
C PHE A 7 10.69 11.34 7.85
N PHE A 8 11.10 12.36 8.60
CA PHE A 8 10.59 12.63 9.93
C PHE A 8 10.20 14.09 10.07
N ARG A 9 9.00 14.33 10.61
CA ARG A 9 8.51 15.66 10.95
C ARG A 9 8.62 15.88 12.45
N ALA A 10 8.97 17.10 12.83
CA ALA A 10 8.92 17.52 14.23
C ALA A 10 7.50 17.36 14.77
N GLY A 11 7.36 16.62 15.88
CA GLY A 11 6.08 16.38 16.52
C GLY A 11 5.51 17.67 17.10
N GLN A 12 4.43 18.18 16.49
CA GLN A 12 3.80 19.45 16.89
C GLN A 12 3.27 19.50 18.34
N ARG A 13 3.21 18.35 19.04
CA ARG A 13 2.66 18.22 20.40
C ARG A 13 3.70 18.16 21.51
N SER A 14 4.99 17.94 21.22
CA SER A 14 6.05 17.94 22.24
C SER A 14 7.43 18.15 21.60
N PRO A 15 8.24 19.13 22.06
CA PRO A 15 9.62 19.29 21.61
C PRO A 15 10.42 17.98 21.76
N GLY A 16 11.23 17.63 20.76
CA GLY A 16 12.07 16.44 20.77
C GLY A 16 11.39 15.13 20.30
N ARG A 17 10.11 15.15 19.91
CA ARG A 17 9.44 13.98 19.32
C ARG A 17 9.43 14.05 17.79
N TRP A 18 9.56 12.88 17.15
CA TRP A 18 9.58 12.72 15.71
C TRP A 18 8.34 11.92 15.30
N ALA A 19 7.70 12.30 14.21
CA ALA A 19 6.61 11.55 13.59
C ALA A 19 6.98 11.22 12.15
N LEU A 20 6.44 10.12 11.62
CA LEU A 20 6.59 9.80 10.20
C LEU A 20 5.97 10.91 9.34
N SER A 21 6.65 11.29 8.26
CA SER A 21 6.02 12.07 7.22
C SER A 21 4.94 11.23 6.50
N PRO A 22 3.98 11.87 5.81
CA PRO A 22 3.06 11.13 4.93
C PRO A 22 3.83 10.27 3.92
N ALA A 23 3.19 9.19 3.44
CA ALA A 23 3.74 8.45 2.31
C ALA A 23 3.66 9.29 1.03
N TYR A 24 4.79 9.41 0.32
CA TYR A 24 4.89 10.09 -0.97
C TYR A 24 5.28 9.09 -2.06
N ASP A 25 5.14 9.52 -3.32
CA ASP A 25 5.51 8.73 -4.50
C ASP A 25 4.78 7.37 -4.62
N LEU A 26 3.51 7.34 -4.20
CA LEU A 26 2.63 6.20 -4.39
C LEU A 26 2.07 6.20 -5.82
N ASN A 27 2.73 5.45 -6.70
CA ASN A 27 2.28 5.27 -8.08
C ASN A 27 1.76 3.84 -8.30
N PRO A 28 0.56 3.65 -8.87
CA PRO A 28 0.14 2.34 -9.32
C PRO A 28 1.08 1.84 -10.42
N VAL A 29 1.53 0.59 -10.32
CA VAL A 29 2.48 0.01 -11.29
C VAL A 29 1.77 -1.11 -12.05
N PRO A 30 1.49 -0.95 -13.35
CA PRO A 30 0.90 -2.00 -14.16
C PRO A 30 1.90 -3.13 -14.45
N ASP A 31 1.37 -4.31 -14.77
CA ASP A 31 2.17 -5.52 -15.07
C ASP A 31 3.23 -5.31 -16.16
N ILE A 32 2.93 -4.46 -17.15
CA ILE A 32 3.83 -4.16 -18.26
C ILE A 32 5.13 -3.49 -17.79
N ASP A 33 5.07 -2.74 -16.68
CA ASP A 33 6.22 -2.04 -16.12
C ASP A 33 6.96 -2.92 -15.11
N ARG A 34 6.22 -3.63 -14.25
CA ARG A 34 6.80 -4.52 -13.23
C ARG A 34 5.74 -5.46 -12.69
N ARG A 35 6.09 -6.75 -12.58
CA ARG A 35 5.28 -7.71 -11.81
C ARG A 35 5.08 -7.22 -10.36
N HIS A 36 3.99 -7.63 -9.74
CA HIS A 36 3.49 -7.20 -8.41
C HIS A 36 4.36 -7.65 -7.23
N THR A 37 5.67 -7.70 -7.42
CA THR A 37 6.67 -7.98 -6.40
C THR A 37 6.93 -6.71 -5.58
N PRO A 38 6.77 -6.72 -4.26
CA PRO A 38 7.08 -5.57 -3.43
C PRO A 38 8.59 -5.25 -3.48
N LYS A 39 8.97 -3.96 -3.36
CA LYS A 39 10.39 -3.56 -3.30
C LYS A 39 11.04 -3.92 -1.95
N THR A 40 10.23 -4.07 -0.92
CA THR A 40 10.64 -4.38 0.44
C THR A 40 10.02 -5.72 0.81
N ALA A 41 10.86 -6.68 1.18
CA ALA A 41 10.39 -7.93 1.75
C ALA A 41 9.72 -7.65 3.10
N ILE A 42 8.62 -8.35 3.39
CA ILE A 42 7.90 -8.25 4.65
C ILE A 42 8.63 -9.04 5.75
N THR A 43 9.20 -10.20 5.40
CA THR A 43 9.98 -11.04 6.33
C THR A 43 11.26 -11.53 5.68
N GLU A 44 12.25 -11.93 6.48
CA GLU A 44 13.56 -12.39 6.02
C GLU A 44 13.49 -13.69 5.19
N TYR A 45 12.46 -14.51 5.43
CA TYR A 45 12.23 -15.81 4.78
C TYR A 45 10.99 -15.80 3.88
N GLN A 46 10.67 -14.66 3.29
CA GLN A 46 9.46 -14.55 2.49
C GLN A 46 9.61 -15.33 1.17
N GLU A 47 9.08 -16.56 1.14
CA GLU A 47 9.03 -17.39 -0.08
C GLU A 47 7.94 -16.89 -1.06
N GLU A 48 6.80 -16.44 -0.52
CA GLU A 48 5.67 -15.95 -1.32
C GLU A 48 5.22 -14.54 -0.91
N HIS A 49 4.86 -13.72 -1.91
CA HIS A 49 4.38 -12.36 -1.72
C HIS A 49 2.85 -12.28 -1.65
N THR A 50 2.25 -13.05 -0.75
CA THR A 50 0.79 -13.13 -0.57
C THR A 50 0.26 -12.14 0.47
N ILE A 51 -1.03 -11.82 0.40
CA ILE A 51 -1.70 -10.98 1.41
C ILE A 51 -1.82 -11.71 2.73
N ALA A 52 -2.10 -13.02 2.71
CA ALA A 52 -2.15 -13.84 3.91
C ALA A 52 -0.82 -13.80 4.68
N ALA A 53 0.31 -13.97 3.99
CA ALA A 53 1.64 -13.89 4.62
C ALA A 53 1.90 -12.49 5.24
N ALA A 54 1.44 -11.43 4.59
CA ALA A 54 1.55 -10.08 5.14
C ALA A 54 0.72 -9.92 6.43
N VAL A 55 -0.52 -10.41 6.44
CA VAL A 55 -1.40 -10.38 7.63
C VAL A 55 -0.83 -11.23 8.76
N ASP A 56 -0.33 -12.43 8.46
CA ASP A 56 0.27 -13.35 9.44
C ASP A 56 1.55 -12.79 10.07
N SER A 57 2.29 -11.94 9.32
CA SER A 57 3.48 -11.26 9.83
C SER A 57 3.18 -10.09 10.77
N ALA A 58 1.94 -9.59 10.81
CA ALA A 58 1.56 -8.37 11.53
C ALA A 58 1.99 -8.32 13.02
N PRO A 59 1.94 -9.43 13.80
CA PRO A 59 2.41 -9.43 15.19
C PRO A 59 3.89 -9.09 15.33
N ARG A 60 4.74 -9.35 14.32
CA ARG A 60 6.16 -8.95 14.32
C ARG A 60 6.35 -7.44 14.29
N PHE A 61 5.32 -6.71 13.84
CA PHE A 61 5.29 -5.25 13.75
C PHE A 61 4.46 -4.60 14.88
N GLY A 62 4.10 -5.38 15.91
CA GLY A 62 3.32 -4.88 17.05
C GLY A 62 1.83 -4.67 16.76
N LEU A 63 1.32 -5.20 15.64
CA LEU A 63 -0.10 -5.18 15.29
C LEU A 63 -0.77 -6.49 15.70
N LYS A 64 -1.94 -6.40 16.35
CA LYS A 64 -2.79 -7.57 16.56
C LYS A 64 -3.40 -8.01 15.23
N ALA A 65 -3.68 -9.31 15.08
CA ALA A 65 -4.30 -9.85 13.87
C ALA A 65 -5.63 -9.15 13.51
N ALA A 66 -6.45 -8.78 14.50
CA ALA A 66 -7.68 -8.03 14.27
C ALA A 66 -7.41 -6.62 13.71
N GLU A 67 -6.38 -5.92 14.21
CA GLU A 67 -5.99 -4.60 13.71
C GLU A 67 -5.46 -4.69 12.27
N ALA A 68 -4.70 -5.74 11.96
CA ALA A 68 -4.20 -5.99 10.61
C ALA A 68 -5.35 -6.20 9.60
N LYS A 69 -6.40 -6.93 9.98
CA LYS A 69 -7.58 -7.13 9.12
C LYS A 69 -8.38 -5.83 8.92
N VAL A 70 -8.48 -4.98 9.94
CA VAL A 70 -9.09 -3.66 9.81
C VAL A 70 -8.31 -2.81 8.81
N ILE A 71 -6.98 -2.75 8.93
CA ILE A 71 -6.11 -2.02 8.00
C ILE A 71 -6.24 -2.57 6.57
N LEU A 72 -6.26 -3.89 6.40
CA LEU A 72 -6.48 -4.51 5.09
C LEU A 72 -7.81 -4.04 4.46
N ARG A 73 -8.89 -3.97 5.26
CA ARG A 73 -10.21 -3.51 4.80
C ARG A 73 -10.16 -2.06 4.35
N GLU A 74 -9.53 -1.19 5.14
CA GLU A 74 -9.38 0.23 4.83
C GLU A 74 -8.60 0.44 3.52
N VAL A 75 -7.46 -0.22 3.37
CA VAL A 75 -6.61 -0.13 2.16
C VAL A 75 -7.37 -0.68 0.95
N PHE A 76 -8.02 -1.84 1.07
CA PHE A 76 -8.80 -2.45 -0.01
C PHE A 76 -9.92 -1.51 -0.47
N ASN A 77 -10.68 -0.95 0.46
CA ASN A 77 -11.78 -0.03 0.14
C ASN A 77 -11.27 1.25 -0.52
N ALA A 78 -10.21 1.85 0.01
CA ALA A 78 -9.59 3.05 -0.56
C ALA A 78 -9.11 2.81 -2.00
N ALA A 79 -8.48 1.67 -2.26
CA ALA A 79 -7.99 1.29 -3.59
C ALA A 79 -9.12 0.85 -4.55
N SER A 80 -10.28 0.40 -4.06
CA SER A 80 -11.36 -0.11 -4.89
C SER A 80 -12.04 0.97 -5.75
N GLY A 81 -12.06 2.23 -5.27
CA GLY A 81 -12.66 3.35 -5.96
C GLY A 81 -11.80 3.97 -7.07
N TRP A 82 -10.61 3.45 -7.37
CA TRP A 82 -9.58 4.15 -8.15
C TRP A 82 -10.05 4.63 -9.53
N ARG A 83 -10.87 3.85 -10.26
CA ARG A 83 -11.41 4.28 -11.56
C ARG A 83 -12.37 5.45 -11.43
N ASN A 84 -13.19 5.48 -10.38
CA ASN A 84 -14.10 6.59 -10.13
C ASN A 84 -13.33 7.85 -9.77
N THR A 85 -12.29 7.72 -8.93
CA THR A 85 -11.37 8.81 -8.61
C THR A 85 -10.70 9.36 -9.87
N GLY A 86 -10.15 8.49 -10.73
CA GLY A 86 -9.56 8.89 -12.00
C GLY A 86 -10.52 9.64 -12.92
N LYS A 87 -11.78 9.18 -13.01
CA LYS A 87 -12.83 9.87 -13.77
C LYS A 87 -13.15 11.26 -13.18
N GLN A 88 -13.25 11.38 -11.86
CA GLN A 88 -13.48 12.66 -11.19
C GLN A 88 -12.34 13.66 -11.45
N LEU A 89 -11.10 13.15 -11.57
CA LEU A 89 -9.91 13.90 -11.95
C LEU A 89 -9.80 14.14 -13.47
N ARG A 90 -10.81 13.77 -14.26
CA ARG A 90 -10.86 13.92 -15.72
C ARG A 90 -9.72 13.19 -16.46
N THR A 91 -9.20 12.12 -15.88
CA THR A 91 -8.24 11.23 -16.54
C THR A 91 -8.93 10.51 -17.70
N LYS A 92 -8.27 10.45 -18.86
CA LYS A 92 -8.80 9.76 -20.05
C LYS A 92 -9.00 8.26 -19.76
N ALA A 93 -10.07 7.68 -20.29
CA ALA A 93 -10.36 6.25 -20.14
C ALA A 93 -9.17 5.38 -20.59
N SER A 94 -8.59 5.69 -21.77
CA SER A 94 -7.43 4.97 -22.29
C SER A 94 -6.21 5.03 -21.37
N THR A 95 -6.02 6.13 -20.64
CA THR A 95 -4.96 6.24 -19.62
C THR A 95 -5.28 5.37 -18.41
N LEU A 96 -6.52 5.36 -17.93
CA LEU A 96 -6.93 4.50 -16.83
C LEU A 96 -6.77 3.01 -17.20
N ASP A 97 -7.06 2.63 -18.44
CA ASP A 97 -6.96 1.25 -18.91
C ASP A 97 -5.52 0.71 -18.84
N VAL A 98 -4.50 1.56 -19.07
CA VAL A 98 -3.09 1.19 -18.89
C VAL A 98 -2.79 0.74 -17.46
N TYR A 99 -3.44 1.35 -16.46
CA TYR A 99 -3.25 1.01 -15.04
C TYR A 99 -4.17 -0.09 -14.54
N ALA A 100 -4.99 -0.72 -15.41
CA ALA A 100 -5.95 -1.72 -14.98
C ALA A 100 -5.31 -2.88 -14.20
N THR A 101 -4.14 -3.36 -14.63
CA THR A 101 -3.40 -4.46 -14.01
C THR A 101 -2.75 -4.04 -12.68
N ALA A 102 -2.49 -2.75 -12.47
CA ALA A 102 -2.00 -2.27 -11.18
C ALA A 102 -3.02 -2.45 -10.03
N PHE A 103 -4.30 -2.51 -10.38
CA PHE A 103 -5.40 -2.67 -9.43
C PHE A 103 -6.23 -3.93 -9.65
N GLY A 104 -6.00 -4.70 -10.72
CA GLY A 104 -6.73 -5.92 -11.04
C GLY A 104 -5.75 -7.07 -11.19
N HIS A 105 -5.48 -7.78 -10.11
CA HIS A 105 -4.45 -8.81 -10.02
C HIS A 105 -4.75 -9.79 -8.86
N PRO A 106 -4.13 -11.00 -8.85
CA PRO A 106 -4.46 -12.04 -7.87
C PRO A 106 -4.37 -11.63 -6.39
N LEU A 107 -3.39 -10.80 -6.01
CA LEU A 107 -3.27 -10.32 -4.62
C LEU A 107 -4.48 -9.47 -4.18
N ARG A 108 -5.16 -8.78 -5.10
CA ARG A 108 -6.39 -8.06 -4.78
C ARG A 108 -7.53 -9.04 -4.52
N ASP A 109 -7.61 -10.10 -5.31
CA ASP A 109 -8.64 -11.13 -5.16
C ASP A 109 -8.44 -11.89 -3.83
N GLU A 110 -7.19 -12.19 -3.49
CA GLU A 110 -6.80 -12.75 -2.20
C GLU A 110 -7.19 -11.82 -1.04
N ALA A 111 -6.89 -10.53 -1.14
CA ALA A 111 -7.32 -9.55 -0.14
C ALA A 111 -8.84 -9.57 0.05
N HIS A 112 -9.62 -9.63 -1.03
CA HIS A 112 -11.08 -9.72 -0.95
C HIS A 112 -11.56 -11.01 -0.26
N GLN A 113 -10.87 -12.14 -0.44
CA GLN A 113 -11.22 -13.42 0.20
C GLN A 113 -10.92 -13.45 1.70
N LEU A 114 -9.89 -12.73 2.15
CA LEU A 114 -9.47 -12.65 3.55
C LEU A 114 -10.30 -11.68 4.40
N LEU A 115 -11.14 -10.90 3.74
CA LEU A 115 -11.86 -9.74 4.27
C LEU A 115 -13.28 -10.07 4.68
#